data_AF-A0A7K3Z5S7-F1
#
_entry.id   AF-A0A7K3Z5S7-F1
#
_cell.length_a   1.000
_cell.length_b   1.000
_cell.length_c   1.000
_cell.angle_alpha   90.00
_cell.angle_beta   90.00
_cell.angle_gamma   90.00
#
_symmetry.space_group_name_H-M   'P 1'
#
loop_
_entity.id
_entity.type
_entity.pdbx_description
1 polymer ?
#
loop_
_entity_poly.entity_id
_entity_poly.type
_entity_poly.pdbx_seq_one_letter_code
_entity_poly.pdbx_strand_id
1 'polypeptide(L)'
;MSEECLAVIEINQDLCSRCYVCQSVCPYDAIKRDENGKVEIDIKECQVCGICYSACPVSAIKMKYYTYDELTDYVKKEKKKSPQTDALVLMCRGNSPSTGEIKDILKEQGLEVNDYISLRLPCAGRVPTDFVFEALNSGIKNVVSIQCEDDFCRYKEGTKVNTRRLILARNVLKQLGYGDDALKVIKFSRKVIYDVLECVGCGKCVFICPYDALEFEPFATPKVIEDKCVGCGACQLVCPHHAIQVKGFEFETVLKRYCEKAKQLKESGKGPSILAFICQWSEFSTLDNPQKVLEGKNVIALEVPCFKSLDPVHVVNALSCGFDGVMAVMCSSKDCKLQEGRDTAERNLNVTLDVLKKNGLLERFEFYEESPRCEGEFQQKMGVFQQKILNLQKNDKPMEANAKRTK
;
A
#
# COMPACT_ATOMS: atom_id res chain seq x y z
N MET A 1 8.76 -19.70 1.11
CA MET A 1 8.91 -19.15 -0.25
C MET A 1 8.73 -20.31 -1.20
N SER A 2 7.78 -20.21 -2.13
CA SER A 2 7.52 -21.24 -3.14
C SER A 2 8.74 -21.40 -4.08
N GLU A 3 8.88 -22.56 -4.73
CA GLU A 3 9.93 -22.80 -5.74
C GLU A 3 9.72 -21.98 -7.03
N GLU A 4 8.57 -21.30 -7.19
CA GLU A 4 8.15 -20.55 -8.40
C GLU A 4 8.23 -19.01 -8.25
N CYS A 5 8.98 -18.48 -7.28
CA CYS A 5 9.11 -17.02 -7.10
C CYS A 5 9.84 -16.37 -8.30
N LEU A 6 9.08 -15.78 -9.23
CA LEU A 6 9.63 -14.94 -10.29
C LEU A 6 10.07 -13.59 -9.70
N ALA A 7 11.37 -13.30 -9.73
CA ALA A 7 11.92 -12.08 -9.16
C ALA A 7 11.42 -10.82 -9.89
N VAL A 8 10.90 -9.87 -9.13
CA VAL A 8 10.36 -8.59 -9.66
C VAL A 8 11.42 -7.58 -10.06
N ILE A 9 12.70 -7.84 -9.75
CA ILE A 9 13.83 -6.97 -10.05
C ILE A 9 14.97 -7.78 -10.65
N GLU A 10 15.55 -7.27 -11.73
CA GLU A 10 16.60 -7.95 -12.50
C GLU A 10 17.67 -6.95 -12.95
N ILE A 11 18.92 -7.41 -13.07
CA ILE A 11 20.02 -6.65 -13.65
C ILE A 11 20.38 -7.24 -15.01
N ASN A 12 20.21 -6.46 -16.08
CA ASN A 12 20.76 -6.77 -17.39
C ASN A 12 22.29 -6.61 -17.34
N GLN A 13 23.01 -7.73 -17.46
CA GLN A 13 24.46 -7.75 -17.34
C GLN A 13 25.18 -7.16 -18.56
N ASP A 14 24.54 -7.15 -19.74
CA ASP A 14 25.11 -6.58 -20.96
C ASP A 14 25.13 -5.04 -20.91
N LEU A 15 24.16 -4.44 -20.21
CA LEU A 15 24.10 -2.99 -19.98
C LEU A 15 24.87 -2.55 -18.72
N CYS A 16 25.18 -3.47 -17.81
CA CYS A 16 25.76 -3.14 -16.51
C CYS A 16 27.20 -2.62 -16.64
N SER A 17 27.41 -1.35 -16.31
CA SER A 17 28.75 -0.72 -16.31
C SER A 17 29.64 -1.14 -15.13
N ARG A 18 29.15 -1.99 -14.22
CA ARG A 18 29.85 -2.41 -13.00
C ARG A 18 30.39 -1.23 -12.16
N CYS A 19 29.68 -0.10 -12.15
CA CYS A 19 30.04 1.08 -11.34
C CYS A 19 29.65 0.95 -9.85
N TYR A 20 28.80 -0.04 -9.52
CA TYR A 20 28.39 -0.39 -8.15
C TYR A 20 27.65 0.69 -7.34
N VAL A 21 27.12 1.71 -8.02
CA VAL A 21 26.23 2.70 -7.39
C VAL A 21 25.03 2.01 -6.74
N CYS A 22 24.44 1.02 -7.43
CA CYS A 22 23.29 0.26 -6.92
C CYS A 22 23.55 -0.40 -5.57
N GLN A 23 24.74 -0.97 -5.37
CA GLN A 23 25.16 -1.55 -4.09
C GLN A 23 25.30 -0.47 -3.02
N SER A 24 25.97 0.64 -3.35
CA SER A 24 26.25 1.71 -2.39
C SER A 24 24.98 2.40 -1.86
N VAL A 25 23.90 2.40 -2.65
CA VAL A 25 22.61 2.99 -2.26
C VAL A 25 21.61 1.98 -1.70
N CYS A 26 21.95 0.69 -1.62
CA CYS A 26 21.03 -0.34 -1.13
C CYS A 26 20.98 -0.34 0.41
N PRO A 27 19.86 0.03 1.06
CA PRO A 27 19.81 0.08 2.53
C PRO A 27 19.61 -1.30 3.19
N TYR A 28 19.67 -2.36 2.40
CA TYR A 28 19.41 -3.74 2.82
C TYR A 28 20.56 -4.68 2.51
N ASP A 29 21.68 -4.15 1.99
CA ASP A 29 22.85 -4.96 1.60
C ASP A 29 22.51 -6.13 0.67
N ALA A 30 21.41 -5.98 -0.08
CA ALA A 30 20.86 -7.01 -0.95
C ALA A 30 21.58 -7.10 -2.30
N ILE A 31 22.59 -6.28 -2.55
CA ILE A 31 23.32 -6.26 -3.82
C ILE A 31 24.77 -6.64 -3.54
N LYS A 32 25.23 -7.72 -4.19
CA LYS A 32 26.54 -8.32 -3.99
C LYS A 32 27.33 -8.29 -5.30
N ARG A 33 28.65 -8.41 -5.18
CA ARG A 33 29.58 -8.56 -6.29
C ARG A 33 30.16 -9.97 -6.23
N ASP A 34 30.21 -10.66 -7.36
CA ASP A 34 30.97 -11.90 -7.45
C ASP A 34 32.46 -11.61 -7.70
N GLU A 35 33.27 -12.67 -7.76
CA GLU A 35 34.71 -12.60 -8.01
C GLU A 35 35.07 -11.99 -9.38
N ASN A 36 34.15 -12.05 -10.35
CA ASN A 36 34.31 -11.53 -11.70
C ASN A 36 33.80 -10.08 -11.85
N GLY A 37 33.35 -9.46 -10.77
CA GLY A 37 32.74 -8.13 -10.75
C GLY A 37 31.31 -8.06 -11.29
N LYS A 38 30.66 -9.22 -11.50
CA LYS A 38 29.23 -9.31 -11.80
C LYS A 38 28.43 -8.82 -10.59
N VAL A 39 27.37 -8.08 -10.86
CA VAL A 39 26.49 -7.56 -9.81
C VAL A 39 25.24 -8.41 -9.72
N GLU A 40 24.93 -8.90 -8.53
CA GLU A 40 23.78 -9.78 -8.28
C GLU A 40 22.91 -9.23 -7.16
N ILE A 41 21.59 -9.46 -7.27
CA ILE A 41 20.62 -9.07 -6.24
C ILE A 41 20.21 -10.32 -5.48
N ASP A 42 20.48 -10.33 -4.17
CA ASP A 42 19.94 -11.29 -3.23
C ASP A 42 18.45 -10.99 -3.01
N ILE A 43 17.60 -11.71 -3.74
CA ILE A 43 16.14 -11.52 -3.68
C ILE A 43 15.60 -11.80 -2.27
N LYS A 44 16.27 -12.63 -1.46
CA LYS A 44 15.83 -12.92 -0.09
C LYS A 44 16.01 -11.72 0.85
N GLU A 45 16.98 -10.86 0.58
CA GLU A 45 17.24 -9.64 1.36
C GLU A 45 16.61 -8.39 0.71
N CYS A 46 16.35 -8.44 -0.60
CA CYS A 46 15.76 -7.33 -1.35
C CYS A 46 14.36 -6.97 -0.87
N GLN A 47 14.17 -5.75 -0.37
CA GLN A 47 12.84 -5.26 0.04
C GLN A 47 12.08 -4.57 -1.11
N VAL A 48 12.58 -4.70 -2.34
CA VAL A 48 11.99 -4.16 -3.57
C VAL A 48 11.89 -2.62 -3.54
N CYS A 49 12.64 -1.93 -2.67
CA CYS A 49 12.52 -0.47 -2.52
C CYS A 49 12.79 0.33 -3.81
N GLY A 50 13.46 -0.27 -4.81
CA GLY A 50 13.73 0.28 -6.15
C GLY A 50 14.63 1.53 -6.19
N ILE A 51 15.35 1.81 -5.10
CA ILE A 51 16.36 2.87 -5.06
C ILE A 51 17.48 2.57 -6.05
N CYS A 52 17.96 1.32 -6.10
CA CYS A 52 18.98 0.89 -7.06
C CYS A 52 18.54 1.08 -8.52
N TYR A 53 17.28 0.76 -8.84
CA TYR A 53 16.67 0.99 -10.15
C TYR A 53 16.80 2.46 -10.56
N SER A 54 16.35 3.36 -9.69
CA SER A 54 16.36 4.80 -9.95
C SER A 54 17.75 5.46 -9.94
N ALA A 55 18.75 4.78 -9.40
CA ALA A 55 20.12 5.26 -9.28
C ALA A 55 21.06 4.70 -10.36
N CYS A 56 20.61 3.73 -11.16
CA CYS A 56 21.42 3.12 -12.19
C CYS A 56 21.63 4.10 -13.36
N PRO A 57 22.86 4.57 -13.62
CA PRO A 57 23.11 5.60 -14.65
C PRO A 57 22.96 5.07 -16.09
N VAL A 58 22.97 3.75 -16.26
CA VAL A 58 22.89 3.06 -17.56
C VAL A 58 21.59 2.26 -17.71
N SER A 59 20.63 2.46 -16.81
CA SER A 59 19.31 1.81 -16.84
C SER A 59 19.37 0.27 -16.98
N ALA A 60 20.43 -0.34 -16.44
CA ALA A 60 20.64 -1.79 -16.50
C ALA A 60 19.72 -2.57 -15.55
N ILE A 61 19.10 -1.91 -14.57
CA ILE A 61 18.20 -2.54 -13.62
C ILE A 61 16.76 -2.38 -14.12
N LYS A 62 16.00 -3.47 -14.17
CA LYS A 62 14.58 -3.47 -14.55
C LYS A 62 13.71 -3.88 -13.36
N MET A 63 12.51 -3.31 -13.29
CA MET A 63 11.48 -3.67 -12.31
C MET A 63 10.17 -4.00 -13.02
N LYS A 64 9.44 -4.99 -12.50
CA LYS A 64 8.20 -5.49 -13.13
C LYS A 64 6.94 -4.66 -12.82
N TYR A 65 6.87 -4.03 -11.64
CA TYR A 65 5.65 -3.33 -11.20
C TYR A 65 5.33 -2.05 -11.98
N TYR A 66 6.37 -1.33 -12.38
CA TYR A 66 6.25 -0.18 -13.27
C TYR A 66 7.57 -0.04 -14.01
N THR A 67 7.46 0.34 -15.27
CA THR A 67 8.58 0.76 -16.11
C THR A 67 8.63 2.28 -16.18
N TYR A 68 9.78 2.81 -16.60
CA TYR A 68 9.94 4.25 -16.84
C TYR A 68 8.88 4.74 -17.83
N ASP A 69 8.71 4.01 -18.94
CA ASP A 69 7.77 4.36 -20.00
C ASP A 69 6.33 4.39 -19.50
N GLU A 70 5.88 3.38 -18.76
CA GLU A 70 4.53 3.36 -18.17
C GLU A 70 4.25 4.56 -17.26
N LEU A 71 5.24 5.00 -16.47
CA LEU A 71 5.09 6.18 -15.63
C LEU A 71 4.96 7.45 -16.47
N THR A 72 5.81 7.61 -17.49
CA THR A 72 5.75 8.80 -18.36
C THR A 72 4.48 8.85 -19.20
N ASP A 73 4.04 7.70 -19.72
CA ASP A 73 2.80 7.55 -20.48
C ASP A 73 1.58 7.86 -19.63
N TYR A 74 1.58 7.43 -18.37
CA TYR A 74 0.53 7.80 -17.42
C TYR A 74 0.41 9.32 -17.28
N VAL A 75 1.51 10.02 -17.00
CA VAL A 75 1.50 11.49 -16.83
C VAL A 75 1.05 12.18 -18.12
N LYS A 76 1.57 11.77 -19.27
CA LYS A 76 1.19 12.33 -20.58
C LYS A 76 -0.30 12.11 -20.87
N LYS A 77 -0.83 10.93 -20.57
CA LYS A 77 -2.25 10.59 -20.77
C LYS A 77 -3.15 11.41 -19.86
N GLU A 78 -2.81 11.53 -18.57
CA GLU A 78 -3.61 12.32 -17.63
C GLU A 78 -3.54 13.82 -17.94
N LYS A 79 -2.37 14.35 -18.33
CA LYS A 79 -2.23 15.75 -18.78
C LYS A 79 -3.03 16.04 -20.06
N LYS A 80 -3.14 15.08 -20.99
CA LYS A 80 -4.01 15.22 -22.17
C LYS A 80 -5.49 15.25 -21.81
N LYS A 81 -5.93 14.49 -20.80
CA LYS A 81 -7.31 14.49 -20.32
C LYS A 81 -7.66 15.79 -19.58
N SER A 82 -6.70 16.36 -18.88
CA SER A 82 -6.86 17.59 -18.11
C SER A 82 -5.76 18.62 -18.46
N PRO A 83 -5.87 19.30 -19.61
CA PRO A 83 -4.83 20.24 -20.07
C PRO A 83 -4.56 21.39 -19.09
N GLN A 84 -5.56 21.78 -18.31
CA GLN A 84 -5.48 22.82 -17.29
C GLN A 84 -4.69 22.41 -16.04
N THR A 85 -4.45 21.11 -15.84
CA THR A 85 -3.78 20.61 -14.63
C THR A 85 -2.28 20.90 -14.68
N ASP A 86 -1.80 21.78 -13.83
CA ASP A 86 -0.41 22.25 -13.85
C ASP A 86 0.52 21.53 -12.86
N ALA A 87 -0.03 20.69 -11.97
CA ALA A 87 0.72 20.03 -10.92
C ALA A 87 0.72 18.50 -11.04
N LEU A 88 1.87 17.88 -10.76
CA LEU A 88 2.02 16.44 -10.56
C LEU A 88 2.44 16.20 -9.11
N VAL A 89 1.66 15.39 -8.37
CA VAL A 89 1.94 15.03 -6.98
C VAL A 89 2.39 13.58 -6.90
N LEU A 90 3.68 13.36 -6.65
CA LEU A 90 4.29 12.06 -6.39
C LEU A 90 4.16 11.72 -4.92
N MET A 91 3.67 10.54 -4.56
CA MET A 91 3.52 10.14 -3.16
C MET A 91 3.90 8.68 -2.88
N CYS A 92 4.54 8.46 -1.73
CA CYS A 92 4.87 7.11 -1.24
C CYS A 92 3.65 6.44 -0.59
N ARG A 93 3.51 5.11 -0.73
CA ARG A 93 2.53 4.33 0.03
C ARG A 93 2.69 4.48 1.54
N GLY A 94 3.92 4.59 2.05
CA GLY A 94 4.16 4.75 3.49
C GLY A 94 3.66 6.05 4.11
N ASN A 95 3.41 7.07 3.30
CA ASN A 95 2.81 8.33 3.70
C ASN A 95 1.27 8.29 3.55
N SER A 96 0.76 7.38 2.71
CA SER A 96 -0.56 7.42 2.05
C SER A 96 -1.61 8.23 2.75
N PRO A 97 -1.75 9.49 2.34
CA PRO A 97 -2.96 10.21 2.56
C PRO A 97 -4.01 9.54 1.66
N SER A 98 -5.21 9.29 2.16
CA SER A 98 -6.36 9.10 1.28
C SER A 98 -6.44 10.30 0.31
N THR A 99 -7.09 10.16 -0.85
CA THR A 99 -7.18 11.27 -1.83
C THR A 99 -7.67 12.60 -1.24
N GLY A 100 -8.40 12.57 -0.10
CA GLY A 100 -8.82 13.75 0.64
C GLY A 100 -7.70 14.48 1.39
N GLU A 101 -6.73 13.75 1.96
CA GLU A 101 -5.68 14.34 2.81
C GLU A 101 -4.60 15.08 1.99
N ILE A 102 -4.47 14.80 0.70
CA ILE A 102 -3.45 15.47 -0.15
C ILE A 102 -3.70 16.97 -0.20
N LYS A 103 -4.96 17.41 -0.32
CA LYS A 103 -5.30 18.83 -0.36
C LYS A 103 -4.96 19.52 0.95
N ASP A 104 -5.20 18.86 2.08
CA ASP A 104 -4.83 19.36 3.40
C ASP A 104 -3.30 19.51 3.51
N ILE A 105 -2.56 18.47 3.12
CA ILE A 105 -1.08 18.50 3.12
C ILE A 105 -0.56 19.64 2.24
N LEU A 106 -1.08 19.79 1.03
CA LEU A 106 -0.64 20.86 0.13
C LEU A 106 -0.96 22.23 0.73
N LYS A 107 -2.16 22.42 1.28
CA LYS A 107 -2.60 23.67 1.91
C LYS A 107 -1.78 24.02 3.15
N GLU A 108 -1.53 23.08 4.05
CA GLU A 108 -0.68 23.25 5.23
C GLU A 108 0.75 23.65 4.86
N GLN A 109 1.22 23.22 3.68
CA GLN A 109 2.53 23.57 3.14
C GLN A 109 2.50 24.84 2.26
N GLY A 110 1.40 25.61 2.29
CA GLY A 110 1.25 26.87 1.57
C GLY A 110 1.11 26.70 0.05
N LEU A 111 0.65 25.55 -0.43
CA LEU A 111 0.46 25.26 -1.84
C LEU A 111 -1.04 25.20 -2.18
N GLU A 112 -1.54 26.23 -2.86
CA GLU A 112 -2.92 26.28 -3.36
C GLU A 112 -3.07 25.54 -4.70
N VAL A 113 -2.88 24.21 -4.66
CA VAL A 113 -3.04 23.35 -5.84
C VAL A 113 -4.44 22.75 -5.83
N ASN A 114 -5.36 23.38 -6.58
CA ASN A 114 -6.75 22.96 -6.65
C ASN A 114 -6.97 21.74 -7.56
N ASP A 115 -6.08 21.55 -8.55
CA ASP A 115 -6.12 20.48 -9.54
C ASP A 115 -4.71 19.91 -9.75
N TYR A 116 -4.57 18.59 -9.65
CA TYR A 116 -3.28 17.89 -9.78
C TYR A 116 -3.45 16.47 -10.32
N ILE A 117 -2.44 16.01 -11.05
CA ILE A 117 -2.26 14.59 -11.39
C ILE A 117 -1.62 13.92 -10.17
N SER A 118 -2.24 12.88 -9.64
CA SER A 118 -1.69 12.11 -8.52
C SER A 118 -0.96 10.87 -9.02
N LEU A 119 0.29 10.66 -8.61
CA LEU A 119 1.02 9.43 -8.86
C LEU A 119 1.45 8.81 -7.52
N ARG A 120 0.70 7.81 -7.09
CA ARG A 120 0.97 7.05 -5.87
C ARG A 120 1.80 5.82 -6.20
N LEU A 121 2.93 5.67 -5.52
CA LEU A 121 3.93 4.63 -5.76
C LEU A 121 4.29 3.94 -4.45
N PRO A 122 4.78 2.69 -4.48
CA PRO A 122 5.30 2.05 -3.27
C PRO A 122 6.36 2.91 -2.55
N CYS A 123 7.21 3.62 -3.31
CA CYS A 123 8.17 4.60 -2.80
C CYS A 123 8.44 5.66 -3.88
N ALA A 124 8.42 6.94 -3.50
CA ALA A 124 8.84 8.04 -4.38
C ALA A 124 10.32 7.95 -4.75
N GLY A 125 11.14 7.30 -3.91
CA GLY A 125 12.55 7.02 -4.19
C GLY A 125 12.82 6.11 -5.38
N ARG A 126 11.76 5.46 -5.90
CA ARG A 126 11.84 4.63 -7.11
C ARG A 126 11.81 5.45 -8.39
N VAL A 127 11.41 6.71 -8.32
CA VAL A 127 11.26 7.58 -9.48
C VAL A 127 12.66 8.04 -9.92
N PRO A 128 13.08 7.75 -11.16
CA PRO A 128 14.29 8.30 -11.74
C PRO A 128 14.23 9.84 -11.81
N THR A 129 15.38 10.52 -11.81
CA THR A 129 15.39 12.00 -11.77
C THR A 129 14.96 12.61 -13.11
N ASP A 130 15.37 11.98 -14.20
CA ASP A 130 14.94 12.28 -15.57
C ASP A 130 13.42 12.19 -15.77
N PHE A 131 12.72 11.32 -15.03
CA PHE A 131 11.25 11.32 -15.04
C PHE A 131 10.65 12.67 -14.63
N VAL A 132 11.27 13.37 -13.66
CA VAL A 132 10.81 14.71 -13.25
C VAL A 132 10.97 15.69 -14.40
N PHE A 133 12.08 15.61 -15.14
CA PHE A 133 12.32 16.48 -16.30
C PHE A 133 11.32 16.18 -17.42
N GLU A 134 11.03 14.91 -17.68
CA GLU A 134 10.05 14.51 -18.70
C GLU A 134 8.62 14.90 -18.32
N ALA A 135 8.27 14.83 -17.03
CA ALA A 135 6.98 15.32 -16.54
C ALA A 135 6.83 16.83 -16.78
N LEU A 136 7.87 17.63 -16.47
CA LEU A 136 7.87 19.07 -16.76
C LEU A 136 7.79 19.36 -18.26
N ASN A 137 8.56 18.62 -19.08
CA ASN A 137 8.54 18.72 -20.54
C ASN A 137 7.16 18.36 -21.14
N SER A 138 6.36 17.56 -20.43
CA SER A 138 4.98 17.21 -20.82
C SER A 138 3.96 18.33 -20.54
N GLY A 139 4.41 19.51 -20.07
CA GLY A 139 3.56 20.67 -19.80
C GLY A 139 3.06 20.76 -18.36
N ILE A 140 3.59 19.94 -17.44
CA ILE A 140 3.43 20.14 -16.00
C ILE A 140 4.34 21.30 -15.57
N LYS A 141 3.85 22.18 -14.70
CA LYS A 141 4.62 23.33 -14.20
C LYS A 141 5.28 23.04 -12.86
N ASN A 142 4.61 22.28 -12.00
CA ASN A 142 5.09 21.99 -10.65
C ASN A 142 5.01 20.49 -10.34
N VAL A 143 6.15 19.90 -10.00
CA VAL A 143 6.22 18.53 -9.47
C VAL A 143 6.38 18.60 -7.96
N VAL A 144 5.45 18.00 -7.21
CA VAL A 144 5.50 17.92 -5.75
C VAL A 144 5.74 16.48 -5.35
N SER A 145 6.86 16.20 -4.68
CA SER A 145 7.17 14.89 -4.12
C SER A 145 6.86 14.89 -2.63
N ILE A 146 5.74 14.27 -2.25
CA ILE A 146 5.36 14.03 -0.86
C ILE A 146 5.98 12.70 -0.41
N GLN A 147 6.92 12.77 0.51
CA GLN A 147 7.71 11.64 1.00
C GLN A 147 7.38 11.37 2.46
N CYS A 148 7.67 10.16 2.93
CA CYS A 148 7.67 9.86 4.36
C CYS A 148 8.66 10.79 5.08
N GLU A 149 8.45 11.07 6.36
CA GLU A 149 9.50 11.67 7.20
C GLU A 149 10.72 10.75 7.26
N ASP A 150 11.90 11.32 7.46
CA ASP A 150 13.17 10.59 7.35
C ASP A 150 13.24 9.44 8.38
N ASP A 151 12.83 9.71 9.61
CA ASP A 151 12.84 8.72 10.71
C ASP A 151 11.74 7.65 10.56
N PHE A 152 10.75 7.88 9.68
CA PHE A 152 9.62 6.99 9.46
C PHE A 152 9.56 6.38 8.07
N CYS A 153 10.66 6.51 7.33
CA CYS A 153 10.74 5.92 6.01
C CYS A 153 10.57 4.40 6.09
N ARG A 154 9.52 3.89 5.43
CA ARG A 154 9.21 2.45 5.39
C ARG A 154 10.25 1.61 4.65
N TYR A 155 11.21 2.27 4.00
CA TYR A 155 12.35 1.65 3.33
C TYR A 155 13.71 2.06 3.91
N LYS A 156 13.80 2.29 5.22
CA LYS A 156 15.03 2.76 5.90
C LYS A 156 15.52 4.10 5.33
N GLU A 157 16.63 4.12 4.60
CA GLU A 157 17.23 5.37 4.09
C GLU A 157 16.56 5.87 2.79
N GLY A 158 15.49 5.23 2.31
CA GLY A 158 14.89 5.54 1.00
C GLY A 158 14.44 6.99 0.83
N THR A 159 13.86 7.60 1.86
CA THR A 159 13.48 9.01 1.84
C THR A 159 14.71 9.91 1.73
N LYS A 160 15.74 9.67 2.55
CA LYS A 160 16.98 10.47 2.57
C LYS A 160 17.69 10.43 1.21
N VAL A 161 17.83 9.23 0.64
CA VAL A 161 18.44 9.04 -0.69
C VAL A 161 17.66 9.80 -1.77
N ASN A 162 16.33 9.67 -1.78
CA ASN A 162 15.51 10.37 -2.76
C ASN A 162 15.55 11.89 -2.62
N THR A 163 15.50 12.39 -1.38
CA THR A 163 15.53 13.83 -1.09
C THR A 163 16.81 14.46 -1.63
N ARG A 164 17.97 13.83 -1.39
CA ARG A 164 19.25 14.30 -1.93
C ARG A 164 19.24 14.35 -3.46
N ARG A 165 18.70 13.33 -4.12
CA ARG A 165 18.57 13.28 -5.58
C ARG A 165 17.67 14.39 -6.12
N LEU A 166 16.51 14.62 -5.50
CA LEU A 166 15.59 15.69 -5.93
C LEU A 166 16.12 17.10 -5.63
N ILE A 167 16.90 17.29 -4.56
CA ILE A 167 17.59 18.56 -4.32
C ILE A 167 18.62 18.83 -5.44
N LEU A 168 19.41 17.83 -5.82
CA LEU A 168 20.33 17.96 -6.96
C LEU A 168 19.57 18.25 -8.26
N ALA A 169 18.45 17.56 -8.50
CA ALA A 169 17.60 17.79 -9.66
C ALA A 169 17.07 19.22 -9.72
N ARG A 170 16.65 19.78 -8.58
CA ARG A 170 16.21 21.18 -8.48
C ARG A 170 17.32 22.16 -8.88
N ASN A 171 18.55 21.91 -8.47
CA ASN A 171 19.69 22.75 -8.85
C ASN A 171 19.94 22.73 -10.37
N VAL A 172 19.81 21.55 -10.99
CA VAL A 172 19.89 21.42 -12.46
C VAL A 172 18.74 22.17 -13.14
N LEU A 173 17.50 22.01 -12.66
CA LEU A 173 16.33 22.73 -13.19
C LEU A 173 16.51 24.24 -13.15
N LYS A 174 17.08 24.77 -12.06
CA LYS A 174 17.37 26.20 -11.93
C LYS A 174 18.37 26.70 -12.99
N GLN A 175 19.41 25.91 -13.28
CA GLN A 175 20.37 26.23 -14.36
C GLN A 175 19.73 26.18 -15.74
N LEU A 176 18.69 25.35 -15.92
CA LEU A 176 17.90 25.26 -17.15
C LEU A 176 16.80 26.35 -17.24
N GLY A 177 16.72 27.28 -16.28
CA GLY A 177 15.78 28.40 -16.30
C GLY A 177 14.40 28.10 -15.69
N TYR A 178 14.22 26.96 -15.02
CA TYR A 178 12.99 26.67 -14.28
C TYR A 178 12.94 27.43 -12.95
N GLY A 179 11.73 27.76 -12.49
CA GLY A 179 11.49 28.37 -11.19
C GLY A 179 11.84 27.46 -10.01
N ASP A 180 12.11 28.05 -8.84
CA ASP A 180 12.41 27.30 -7.60
C ASP A 180 11.24 26.41 -7.16
N ASP A 181 10.03 26.69 -7.64
CA ASP A 181 8.80 25.96 -7.39
C ASP A 181 8.54 24.80 -8.37
N ALA A 182 9.35 24.63 -9.41
CA ALA A 182 9.18 23.57 -10.41
C ALA A 182 9.28 22.15 -9.80
N LEU A 183 10.05 22.00 -8.71
CA LEU A 183 10.17 20.75 -7.96
C LEU A 183 10.17 21.00 -6.45
N LYS A 184 9.10 20.60 -5.75
CA LYS A 184 8.99 20.69 -4.28
C LYS A 184 9.08 19.31 -3.64
N VAL A 185 9.71 19.24 -2.46
CA VAL A 185 9.76 18.03 -1.64
C VAL A 185 9.08 18.35 -0.32
N ILE A 186 8.08 17.55 0.05
CA ILE A 186 7.30 17.68 1.29
C ILE A 186 7.53 16.42 2.11
N LYS A 187 7.71 16.58 3.42
CA LYS A 187 7.79 15.48 4.38
C LYS A 187 6.46 15.37 5.09
N PHE A 188 5.92 14.17 5.11
CA PHE A 188 4.69 13.89 5.85
C PHE A 188 4.64 12.40 6.18
N SER A 189 4.15 12.08 7.36
CA SER A 189 3.78 10.71 7.70
C SER A 189 2.40 10.70 8.31
N ARG A 190 1.63 9.68 7.95
CA ARG A 190 0.30 9.49 8.50
C ARG A 190 0.35 9.34 10.01
N LYS A 191 -0.53 10.08 10.69
CA LYS A 191 -0.69 10.06 12.15
C LYS A 191 -2.06 9.47 12.51
N VAL A 192 -2.23 9.20 13.80
CA VAL A 192 -3.53 8.89 14.35
C VAL A 192 -4.25 10.18 14.72
N ILE A 193 -5.55 10.21 14.47
CA ILE A 193 -6.47 11.23 14.97
C ILE A 193 -7.12 10.72 16.25
N TYR A 194 -7.46 11.65 17.12
CA TYR A 194 -8.00 11.37 18.45
C TYR A 194 -9.23 12.24 18.70
N ASP A 195 -10.30 11.62 19.18
CA ASP A 195 -11.52 12.28 19.64
C ASP A 195 -11.63 12.14 21.16
N VAL A 196 -11.61 13.28 21.84
CA VAL A 196 -11.68 13.36 23.30
C VAL A 196 -13.06 12.94 23.82
N LEU A 197 -14.12 13.21 23.07
CA LEU A 197 -15.50 12.98 23.52
C LEU A 197 -15.86 11.49 23.55
N GLU A 198 -15.25 10.69 22.67
CA GLU A 198 -15.42 9.23 22.62
C GLU A 198 -14.47 8.48 23.58
N CYS A 199 -13.51 9.18 24.19
CA CYS A 199 -12.47 8.55 25.00
C CYS A 199 -12.93 8.29 26.44
N VAL A 200 -12.81 7.04 26.88
CA VAL A 200 -13.10 6.62 28.26
C VAL A 200 -11.88 6.52 29.18
N GLY A 201 -10.71 6.95 28.70
CA GLY A 201 -9.47 6.98 29.50
C GLY A 201 -8.91 5.62 29.93
N CYS A 202 -9.18 4.54 29.17
CA CYS A 202 -8.76 3.18 29.56
C CYS A 202 -7.26 2.88 29.41
N GLY A 203 -6.49 3.70 28.67
CA GLY A 203 -5.05 3.54 28.53
C GLY A 203 -4.50 2.47 27.59
N LYS A 204 -5.35 1.62 27.01
CA LYS A 204 -4.90 0.53 26.13
C LYS A 204 -4.04 1.02 24.96
N CYS A 205 -4.38 2.19 24.42
CA CYS A 205 -3.66 2.81 23.31
C CYS A 205 -2.20 3.17 23.69
N VAL A 206 -1.98 3.70 24.90
CA VAL A 206 -0.64 3.99 25.43
C VAL A 206 0.14 2.70 25.61
N PHE A 207 -0.46 1.70 26.28
CA PHE A 207 0.19 0.42 26.57
C PHE A 207 0.61 -0.37 25.32
N ILE A 208 -0.20 -0.35 24.27
CA ILE A 208 0.06 -1.14 23.05
C ILE A 208 1.00 -0.44 22.06
N CYS A 209 1.35 0.82 22.27
CA CYS A 209 2.11 1.60 21.31
C CYS A 209 3.57 1.13 21.28
N PRO A 210 4.06 0.49 20.21
CA PRO A 210 5.43 -0.03 20.18
C PRO A 210 6.48 1.07 19.94
N TYR A 211 6.03 2.31 19.74
CA TYR A 211 6.86 3.47 19.37
C TYR A 211 6.90 4.53 20.48
N ASP A 212 6.28 4.27 21.64
CA ASP A 212 6.14 5.24 22.74
C ASP A 212 5.60 6.60 22.26
N ALA A 213 4.69 6.56 21.28
CA ALA A 213 4.11 7.74 20.63
C ALA A 213 2.86 8.27 21.32
N LEU A 214 2.49 7.70 22.46
CA LEU A 214 1.31 8.04 23.22
C LEU A 214 1.70 8.17 24.69
N GLU A 215 1.33 9.27 25.32
CA GLU A 215 1.54 9.52 26.75
C GLU A 215 0.21 9.78 27.45
N PHE A 216 0.14 9.43 28.73
CA PHE A 216 -1.02 9.74 29.55
C PHE A 216 -0.94 11.16 30.10
N GLU A 217 -1.93 11.99 29.79
CA GLU A 217 -2.14 13.28 30.45
C GLU A 217 -3.07 13.15 31.67
N PRO A 218 -3.09 14.15 32.57
CA PRO A 218 -4.05 14.20 33.67
C PRO A 218 -5.48 13.96 33.18
N PHE A 219 -6.28 13.21 33.95
CA PHE A 219 -7.63 12.75 33.58
C PHE A 219 -7.69 11.66 32.49
N ALA A 220 -6.58 10.96 32.26
CA ALA A 220 -6.49 9.75 31.43
C ALA A 220 -6.72 9.97 29.92
N THR A 221 -6.56 11.19 29.42
CA THR A 221 -6.55 11.47 27.98
C THR A 221 -5.18 11.14 27.39
N PRO A 222 -5.09 10.32 26.32
CA PRO A 222 -3.82 10.09 25.63
C PRO A 222 -3.41 11.30 24.78
N LYS A 223 -2.16 11.72 24.92
CA LYS A 223 -1.52 12.70 24.03
C LYS A 223 -0.71 11.97 22.96
N VAL A 224 -0.90 12.33 21.70
CA VAL A 224 -0.10 11.82 20.58
C VAL A 224 1.19 12.64 20.47
N ILE A 225 2.34 11.98 20.54
CA ILE A 225 3.63 12.58 20.20
C ILE A 225 3.83 12.40 18.70
N GLU A 226 3.58 13.46 17.93
CA GLU A 226 3.60 13.40 16.46
C GLU A 226 4.94 12.91 15.91
N ASP A 227 6.06 13.36 16.50
CA ASP A 227 7.43 12.99 16.13
C ASP A 227 7.81 11.54 16.44
N LYS A 228 6.92 10.76 17.06
CA LYS A 228 7.08 9.31 17.28
C LYS A 228 6.00 8.49 16.59
N CYS A 229 4.87 9.11 16.27
CA CYS A 229 3.73 8.41 15.69
C CYS A 229 3.98 8.09 14.21
N VAL A 230 4.09 6.79 13.91
CA VAL A 230 4.27 6.30 12.53
C VAL A 230 2.97 5.90 11.83
N GLY A 231 1.82 6.07 12.51
CA GLY A 231 0.51 5.68 11.99
C GLY A 231 0.36 4.16 11.80
N CYS A 232 0.91 3.33 12.70
CA CYS A 232 0.83 1.87 12.59
C CYS A 232 -0.56 1.29 12.95
N GLY A 233 -1.38 2.06 13.66
CA GLY A 233 -2.75 1.71 14.06
C GLY A 233 -2.89 0.61 15.11
N ALA A 234 -1.82 0.28 15.85
CA ALA A 234 -1.91 -0.62 17.01
C ALA A 234 -2.89 -0.10 18.07
N CYS A 235 -2.89 1.21 18.32
CA CYS A 235 -3.81 1.87 19.24
C CYS A 235 -5.27 1.86 18.75
N GLN A 236 -5.49 1.93 17.43
CA GLN A 236 -6.82 1.86 16.83
C GLN A 236 -7.46 0.50 17.10
N LEU A 237 -6.71 -0.58 16.89
CA LEU A 237 -7.17 -1.95 17.11
C LEU A 237 -7.69 -2.20 18.54
N VAL A 238 -7.06 -1.62 19.54
CA VAL A 238 -7.40 -1.87 20.95
C VAL A 238 -8.41 -0.88 21.53
N CYS A 239 -8.86 0.11 20.74
CA CYS A 239 -9.77 1.15 21.19
C CYS A 239 -11.23 0.71 21.01
N PRO A 240 -11.94 0.32 22.09
CA PRO A 240 -13.31 -0.19 21.95
C PRO A 240 -14.35 0.89 21.60
N HIS A 241 -13.98 2.17 21.70
CA HIS A 241 -14.84 3.32 21.38
C HIS A 241 -14.47 4.00 20.07
N HIS A 242 -13.49 3.46 19.32
CA HIS A 242 -12.96 4.10 18.11
C HIS A 242 -12.52 5.58 18.30
N ALA A 243 -12.19 5.97 19.54
CA ALA A 243 -11.75 7.31 19.90
C ALA A 243 -10.37 7.68 19.34
N ILE A 244 -9.56 6.69 18.96
CA ILE A 244 -8.26 6.92 18.32
C ILE A 244 -8.16 6.06 17.06
N GLN A 245 -7.91 6.69 15.92
CA GLN A 245 -7.95 6.02 14.61
C GLN A 245 -6.86 6.56 13.70
N VAL A 246 -6.41 5.75 12.75
CA VAL A 246 -5.49 6.16 11.70
C VAL A 246 -6.25 7.05 10.72
N LYS A 247 -5.79 8.28 10.51
CA LYS A 247 -6.44 9.24 9.60
C LYS A 247 -6.62 8.60 8.22
N GLY A 248 -7.82 8.70 7.64
CA GLY A 248 -8.18 8.12 6.34
C GLY A 248 -8.30 6.59 6.31
N PHE A 249 -8.35 5.94 7.48
CA PHE A 249 -8.65 4.52 7.64
C PHE A 249 -9.54 4.28 8.88
N GLU A 250 -10.48 5.21 9.10
CA GLU A 250 -11.45 5.16 10.18
C GLU A 250 -12.46 4.02 9.95
N PHE A 251 -12.83 3.34 11.03
CA PHE A 251 -13.64 2.12 11.04
C PHE A 251 -14.94 2.27 10.24
N GLU A 252 -15.75 3.28 10.55
CA GLU A 252 -17.05 3.51 9.89
C GLU A 252 -16.90 3.87 8.41
N THR A 253 -15.89 4.67 8.07
CA THR A 253 -15.60 5.04 6.68
C THR A 253 -15.22 3.81 5.86
N VAL A 254 -14.37 2.93 6.40
CA VAL A 254 -13.96 1.68 5.77
C VAL A 254 -15.16 0.74 5.62
N LEU A 255 -15.95 0.56 6.69
CA LEU A 255 -17.16 -0.27 6.71
C LEU A 255 -18.14 0.15 5.61
N LYS A 256 -18.53 1.42 5.61
CA LYS A 256 -19.47 1.98 4.62
C LYS A 256 -18.97 1.74 3.19
N ARG A 257 -17.70 2.00 2.93
CA ARG A 257 -17.09 1.87 1.60
C ARG A 257 -17.22 0.46 1.02
N TYR A 258 -16.87 -0.59 1.78
CA TYR A 258 -16.98 -1.95 1.23
C TYR A 258 -18.42 -2.46 1.22
N CYS A 259 -19.28 -2.04 2.14
CA CYS A 259 -20.69 -2.45 2.15
C CYS A 259 -21.48 -1.89 0.97
N GLU A 260 -21.22 -0.64 0.57
CA GLU A 260 -21.76 -0.07 -0.67
C GLU A 260 -21.32 -0.88 -1.90
N LYS A 261 -20.05 -1.31 -1.93
CA LYS A 261 -19.50 -2.12 -3.03
C LYS A 261 -20.05 -3.54 -3.06
N ALA A 262 -20.33 -4.15 -1.91
CA ALA A 262 -20.96 -5.46 -1.82
C ALA A 262 -22.31 -5.49 -2.56
N LYS A 263 -23.15 -4.46 -2.37
CA LYS A 263 -24.45 -4.33 -3.04
C LYS A 263 -24.28 -4.28 -4.57
N GLN A 264 -23.37 -3.43 -5.05
CA GLN A 264 -23.07 -3.29 -6.49
C GLN A 264 -22.58 -4.60 -7.12
N LEU A 265 -21.72 -5.34 -6.42
CA LEU A 265 -21.17 -6.61 -6.91
C LEU A 265 -22.23 -7.72 -6.95
N LYS A 266 -23.15 -7.76 -5.98
CA LYS A 266 -24.27 -8.70 -5.99
C LYS A 266 -25.22 -8.47 -7.15
N GLU A 267 -25.57 -7.22 -7.42
CA GLU A 267 -26.46 -6.84 -8.52
C GLU A 267 -25.87 -7.21 -9.89
N SER A 268 -24.54 -7.25 -10.01
CA SER A 268 -23.87 -7.59 -11.27
C SER A 268 -24.06 -9.05 -11.71
N GLY A 269 -24.35 -9.97 -10.79
CA GLY A 269 -24.55 -11.40 -11.08
C GLY A 269 -23.33 -12.16 -11.61
N LYS A 270 -22.11 -11.60 -11.56
CA LYS A 270 -20.89 -12.15 -12.19
C LYS A 270 -20.16 -13.24 -11.37
N GLY A 271 -20.89 -14.05 -10.61
CA GLY A 271 -20.34 -15.07 -9.71
C GLY A 271 -20.13 -14.58 -8.27
N PRO A 272 -19.35 -15.29 -7.44
CA PRO A 272 -19.21 -14.97 -6.01
C PRO A 272 -18.55 -13.62 -5.80
N SER A 273 -19.18 -12.77 -5.01
CA SER A 273 -18.66 -11.47 -4.58
C SER A 273 -17.57 -11.65 -3.52
N ILE A 274 -16.35 -11.16 -3.76
CA ILE A 274 -15.24 -11.33 -2.81
C ILE A 274 -14.64 -9.99 -2.42
N LEU A 275 -14.40 -9.79 -1.13
CA LEU A 275 -13.60 -8.68 -0.60
C LEU A 275 -12.20 -9.18 -0.25
N ALA A 276 -11.17 -8.57 -0.84
CA ALA A 276 -9.79 -8.83 -0.52
C ALA A 276 -9.20 -7.66 0.28
N PHE A 277 -8.97 -7.85 1.57
CA PHE A 277 -8.14 -6.95 2.37
C PHE A 277 -6.67 -7.22 2.02
N ILE A 278 -5.95 -6.23 1.50
CA ILE A 278 -4.57 -6.41 1.03
C ILE A 278 -3.65 -5.42 1.74
N CYS A 279 -2.61 -5.92 2.39
CA CYS A 279 -1.58 -5.09 3.00
C CYS A 279 -0.89 -4.26 1.92
N GLN A 280 -0.76 -2.95 2.14
CA GLN A 280 -0.11 -2.05 1.18
C GLN A 280 1.34 -2.45 0.79
N TRP A 281 1.96 -3.33 1.57
CA TRP A 281 3.33 -3.82 1.41
C TRP A 281 3.45 -5.25 0.91
N SER A 282 2.35 -5.98 0.75
CA SER A 282 2.40 -7.40 0.38
C SER A 282 2.26 -7.62 -1.12
N GLU A 283 1.41 -6.83 -1.80
CA GLU A 283 1.10 -7.04 -3.21
C GLU A 283 0.91 -5.71 -3.94
N PHE A 284 1.81 -5.40 -4.88
CA PHE A 284 1.83 -4.09 -5.54
C PHE A 284 0.97 -4.04 -6.80
N SER A 285 1.07 -5.04 -7.69
CA SER A 285 0.40 -5.06 -8.99
C SER A 285 -1.11 -4.83 -8.88
N THR A 286 -1.76 -5.58 -7.98
CA THR A 286 -3.20 -5.46 -7.76
C THR A 286 -3.59 -4.11 -7.15
N LEU A 287 -2.78 -3.57 -6.25
CA LEU A 287 -3.07 -2.32 -5.56
C LEU A 287 -2.81 -1.07 -6.44
N ASP A 288 -1.80 -1.12 -7.32
CA ASP A 288 -1.48 -0.01 -8.23
C ASP A 288 -2.41 0.01 -9.45
N ASN A 289 -2.85 -1.16 -9.94
CA ASN A 289 -3.78 -1.25 -11.08
C ASN A 289 -4.86 -2.33 -10.87
N PRO A 290 -5.80 -2.11 -9.93
CA PRO A 290 -6.83 -3.09 -9.61
C PRO A 290 -7.74 -3.38 -10.81
N GLN A 291 -7.98 -2.39 -11.67
CA GLN A 291 -8.84 -2.53 -12.85
C GLN A 291 -8.27 -3.57 -13.82
N LYS A 292 -6.96 -3.51 -14.11
CA LYS A 292 -6.30 -4.48 -15.02
C LYS A 292 -6.25 -5.89 -14.43
N VAL A 293 -6.00 -6.02 -13.13
CA VAL A 293 -5.78 -7.33 -12.49
C VAL A 293 -7.09 -8.05 -12.12
N LEU A 294 -8.12 -7.28 -11.75
CA LEU A 294 -9.42 -7.80 -11.32
C LEU A 294 -10.48 -7.66 -12.41
N GLU A 295 -10.10 -7.33 -13.65
CA GLU A 295 -11.04 -7.21 -14.76
C GLU A 295 -11.86 -8.49 -14.94
N GLY A 296 -13.18 -8.34 -15.08
CA GLY A 296 -14.11 -9.45 -15.23
C GLY A 296 -14.32 -10.30 -13.96
N LYS A 297 -13.61 -10.04 -12.86
CA LYS A 297 -13.78 -10.74 -11.59
C LYS A 297 -14.78 -9.99 -10.69
N ASN A 298 -15.63 -10.72 -9.97
CA ASN A 298 -16.55 -10.13 -9.00
C ASN A 298 -15.85 -9.87 -7.65
N VAL A 299 -14.71 -9.17 -7.70
CA VAL A 299 -13.78 -9.01 -6.57
C VAL A 299 -13.44 -7.55 -6.37
N ILE A 300 -13.38 -7.10 -5.12
CA ILE A 300 -12.84 -5.80 -4.74
C ILE A 300 -11.61 -5.95 -3.87
N ALA A 301 -10.53 -5.27 -4.24
CA ALA A 301 -9.36 -5.10 -3.39
C ALA A 301 -9.52 -3.84 -2.52
N LEU A 302 -9.42 -4.01 -1.21
CA LEU A 302 -9.35 -2.94 -0.23
C LEU A 302 -7.94 -2.91 0.35
N GLU A 303 -7.25 -1.81 0.10
CA GLU A 303 -5.91 -1.62 0.65
C GLU A 303 -5.98 -1.33 2.15
N VAL A 304 -5.19 -2.10 2.91
CA VAL A 304 -5.02 -1.97 4.35
C VAL A 304 -3.61 -1.41 4.63
N PRO A 305 -3.48 -0.29 5.37
CA PRO A 305 -2.17 0.27 5.70
C PRO A 305 -1.26 -0.73 6.43
N CYS A 306 -1.83 -1.52 7.33
CA CYS A 306 -1.20 -2.67 7.94
C CYS A 306 -2.26 -3.56 8.60
N PHE A 307 -2.08 -4.88 8.59
CA PHE A 307 -2.95 -5.76 9.36
C PHE A 307 -2.79 -5.62 10.88
N LYS A 308 -1.73 -4.93 11.34
CA LYS A 308 -1.62 -4.48 12.74
C LYS A 308 -2.83 -3.63 13.19
N SER A 309 -3.47 -2.91 12.26
CA SER A 309 -4.62 -2.04 12.55
C SER A 309 -5.96 -2.61 12.07
N LEU A 310 -5.98 -3.78 11.42
CA LEU A 310 -7.23 -4.33 10.90
C LEU A 310 -7.96 -5.06 12.03
N ASP A 311 -9.09 -4.50 12.44
CA ASP A 311 -9.99 -5.12 13.40
C ASP A 311 -10.64 -6.38 12.79
N PRO A 312 -10.56 -7.57 13.45
CA PRO A 312 -11.29 -8.78 13.05
C PRO A 312 -12.78 -8.57 12.73
N VAL A 313 -13.43 -7.60 13.37
CA VAL A 313 -14.84 -7.25 13.15
C VAL A 313 -15.09 -6.83 11.69
N HIS A 314 -14.12 -6.26 10.99
CA HIS A 314 -14.28 -5.95 9.56
C HIS A 314 -14.52 -7.19 8.70
N VAL A 315 -13.95 -8.34 9.05
CA VAL A 315 -14.15 -9.59 8.31
C VAL A 315 -15.59 -10.08 8.49
N VAL A 316 -16.09 -10.06 9.73
CA VAL A 316 -17.48 -10.42 10.03
C VAL A 316 -18.44 -9.45 9.34
N ASN A 317 -18.22 -8.15 9.48
CA ASN A 317 -19.05 -7.12 8.86
C ASN A 317 -19.06 -7.21 7.34
N ALA A 318 -17.94 -7.56 6.70
CA ALA A 318 -17.89 -7.77 5.26
C ALA A 318 -18.82 -8.91 4.82
N LEU A 319 -18.78 -10.05 5.51
CA LEU A 319 -19.69 -11.16 5.24
C LEU A 319 -21.15 -10.77 5.50
N SER A 320 -21.43 -10.03 6.58
CA SER A 320 -22.77 -9.50 6.89
C SER A 320 -23.28 -8.49 5.86
N CYS A 321 -22.41 -7.65 5.30
CA CYS A 321 -22.75 -6.75 4.20
C CYS A 321 -22.99 -7.46 2.87
N GLY A 322 -22.67 -8.76 2.81
CA GLY A 322 -23.11 -9.66 1.77
C GLY A 322 -22.01 -10.30 0.97
N PHE A 323 -20.73 -10.00 1.19
CA PHE A 323 -19.66 -10.68 0.46
C PHE A 323 -19.76 -12.19 0.62
N ASP A 324 -19.56 -12.92 -0.48
CA ASP A 324 -19.58 -14.37 -0.56
C ASP A 324 -18.35 -15.02 0.06
N GLY A 325 -17.21 -14.34 -0.06
CA GLY A 325 -15.98 -14.67 0.62
C GLY A 325 -15.17 -13.42 0.98
N VAL A 326 -14.34 -13.54 2.00
CA VAL A 326 -13.40 -12.50 2.43
C VAL A 326 -11.99 -13.09 2.44
N MET A 327 -11.06 -12.37 1.82
CA MET A 327 -9.67 -12.76 1.76
C MET A 327 -8.81 -11.74 2.50
N ALA A 328 -7.87 -12.21 3.32
CA ALA A 328 -6.84 -11.40 3.95
C ALA A 328 -5.48 -11.69 3.31
N VAL A 329 -4.79 -10.67 2.81
CA VAL A 329 -3.48 -10.82 2.16
C VAL A 329 -2.45 -10.01 2.93
N MET A 330 -1.59 -10.70 3.67
CA MET A 330 -0.59 -10.06 4.53
C MET A 330 0.81 -10.20 3.94
N CYS A 331 1.69 -9.29 4.33
CA CYS A 331 3.09 -9.37 3.97
C CYS A 331 3.76 -10.53 4.70
N SER A 332 4.75 -11.15 4.07
CA SER A 332 5.65 -12.09 4.74
C SER A 332 6.32 -11.46 5.96
N SER A 333 6.76 -12.29 6.90
CA SER A 333 7.47 -11.82 8.10
C SER A 333 8.73 -11.00 7.74
N LYS A 334 9.42 -11.35 6.65
CA LYS A 334 10.61 -10.66 6.14
C LYS A 334 10.31 -9.36 5.37
N ASP A 335 9.05 -9.14 4.98
CA ASP A 335 8.63 -7.97 4.21
C ASP A 335 7.90 -6.92 5.05
N CYS A 336 7.60 -7.22 6.32
CA CYS A 336 6.89 -6.30 7.20
C CYS A 336 7.68 -4.99 7.40
N LYS A 337 7.00 -3.85 7.25
CA LYS A 337 7.62 -2.51 7.35
C LYS A 337 7.37 -1.81 8.70
N LEU A 338 6.79 -2.51 9.66
CA LEU A 338 6.38 -1.96 10.95
C LEU A 338 6.83 -2.87 12.08
N GLN A 339 7.22 -2.25 13.20
CA GLN A 339 7.62 -2.94 14.41
C GLN A 339 6.44 -3.75 14.97
N GLU A 340 6.69 -5.03 15.24
CA GLU A 340 5.69 -6.02 15.71
C GLU A 340 4.45 -6.11 14.79
N GLY A 341 4.57 -5.68 13.54
CA GLY A 341 3.45 -5.63 12.60
C GLY A 341 2.93 -7.01 12.25
N ARG A 342 3.84 -7.95 11.98
CA ARG A 342 3.48 -9.35 11.68
C ARG A 342 2.91 -10.05 12.90
N ASP A 343 3.59 -9.96 14.05
CA ASP A 343 3.19 -10.65 15.28
C ASP A 343 1.79 -10.22 15.75
N THR A 344 1.49 -8.92 15.70
CA THR A 344 0.16 -8.41 16.08
C THR A 344 -0.91 -8.90 15.10
N ALA A 345 -0.59 -8.88 13.81
CA ALA A 345 -1.53 -9.33 12.79
C ALA A 345 -1.82 -10.84 12.87
N GLU A 346 -0.84 -11.67 13.27
CA GLU A 346 -1.06 -13.10 13.53
C GLU A 346 -2.01 -13.33 14.71
N ARG A 347 -1.84 -12.57 15.79
CA ARG A 347 -2.76 -12.64 16.94
C ARG A 347 -4.18 -12.28 16.52
N ASN A 348 -4.35 -11.22 15.72
CA ASN A 348 -5.65 -10.80 15.20
C ASN A 348 -6.27 -11.85 14.28
N LEU A 349 -5.45 -12.49 13.43
CA LEU A 349 -5.90 -13.56 12.56
C LEU A 349 -6.45 -14.74 13.36
N ASN A 350 -5.76 -15.16 14.42
CA ASN A 350 -6.24 -16.25 15.28
C ASN A 350 -7.59 -15.92 15.92
N VAL A 351 -7.75 -14.69 16.43
CA VAL A 351 -9.04 -14.20 16.95
C VAL A 351 -10.12 -14.24 15.85
N THR A 352 -9.79 -13.81 14.64
CA THR A 352 -10.71 -13.83 13.49
C THR A 352 -11.16 -15.25 13.17
N LEU A 353 -10.23 -16.20 13.06
CA LEU A 353 -10.53 -17.60 12.76
C LEU A 353 -11.44 -18.23 13.84
N ASP A 354 -11.17 -17.96 15.12
CA ASP A 354 -12.00 -18.45 16.22
C ASP A 354 -13.43 -17.89 16.18
N VAL A 355 -13.57 -16.59 15.91
CA VAL A 355 -14.88 -15.93 15.77
C VAL A 355 -15.64 -16.51 14.58
N LEU A 356 -15.00 -16.64 13.42
CA LEU A 356 -15.66 -17.19 12.22
C LEU A 356 -16.07 -18.65 12.41
N LYS A 357 -15.23 -19.45 13.06
CA LYS A 357 -15.55 -20.85 13.38
C LYS A 357 -16.79 -20.95 14.27
N LYS A 358 -16.88 -20.14 15.32
CA LYS A 358 -18.05 -20.10 16.23
C LYS A 358 -19.34 -19.67 15.53
N ASN A 359 -19.23 -18.91 14.44
CA ASN A 359 -20.37 -18.42 13.66
C ASN A 359 -20.65 -19.25 12.39
N GLY A 360 -19.95 -20.36 12.15
CA GLY A 360 -20.14 -21.19 10.95
C GLY A 360 -19.72 -20.51 9.65
N LEU A 361 -18.85 -19.49 9.72
CA LEU A 361 -18.43 -18.67 8.58
C LEU A 361 -16.99 -18.96 8.11
N LEU A 362 -16.31 -19.92 8.75
CA LEU A 362 -14.88 -20.19 8.53
C LEU A 362 -14.55 -20.50 7.06
N GLU A 363 -15.38 -21.28 6.36
CA GLU A 363 -15.13 -21.65 4.96
C GLU A 363 -15.19 -20.46 3.98
N ARG A 364 -15.78 -19.34 4.40
CA ARG A 364 -15.91 -18.12 3.61
C ARG A 364 -14.75 -17.14 3.81
N PHE A 365 -13.73 -17.54 4.57
CA PHE A 365 -12.56 -16.70 4.84
C PHE A 365 -11.27 -17.46 4.57
N GLU A 366 -10.32 -16.81 3.90
CA GLU A 366 -8.94 -17.31 3.80
C GLU A 366 -7.91 -16.21 3.99
N PHE A 367 -6.79 -16.61 4.57
CA PHE A 367 -5.61 -15.78 4.73
C PHE A 367 -4.48 -16.29 3.83
N TYR A 368 -3.80 -15.37 3.16
CA TYR A 368 -2.62 -15.65 2.36
C TYR A 368 -1.45 -14.75 2.74
N GLU A 369 -0.28 -15.36 2.84
CA GLU A 369 0.99 -14.66 2.92
C GLU A 369 1.49 -14.35 1.50
N GLU A 370 1.86 -13.10 1.26
CA GLU A 370 2.38 -12.60 -0.01
C GLU A 370 3.68 -11.81 0.21
N SER A 371 4.54 -11.86 -0.79
CA SER A 371 5.80 -11.13 -0.83
C SER A 371 5.87 -10.31 -2.10
N PRO A 372 6.09 -8.98 -2.02
CA PRO A 372 6.22 -8.14 -3.21
C PRO A 372 7.50 -8.43 -4.00
N ARG A 373 8.32 -9.40 -3.59
CA ARG A 373 9.50 -9.86 -4.32
C ARG A 373 9.16 -10.85 -5.43
N CYS A 374 8.01 -11.51 -5.31
CA CYS A 374 7.59 -12.58 -6.18
C CYS A 374 6.36 -12.13 -6.97
N GLU A 375 6.40 -12.30 -8.29
CA GLU A 375 5.27 -11.98 -9.16
C GLU A 375 4.31 -13.17 -9.30
N GLY A 376 3.01 -12.91 -9.43
CA GLY A 376 2.00 -13.88 -9.88
C GLY A 376 1.34 -14.75 -8.80
N GLU A 377 1.89 -14.81 -7.59
CA GLU A 377 1.35 -15.66 -6.51
C GLU A 377 -0.09 -15.25 -6.12
N PHE A 378 -0.37 -13.94 -6.04
CA PHE A 378 -1.68 -13.44 -5.64
C PHE A 378 -2.80 -13.88 -6.60
N GLN A 379 -2.57 -13.83 -7.92
CA GLN A 379 -3.59 -14.15 -8.92
C GLN A 379 -3.96 -15.64 -8.87
N GLN A 380 -2.97 -16.50 -8.64
CA GLN A 380 -3.18 -17.94 -8.45
C GLN A 380 -3.99 -18.20 -7.19
N LYS A 381 -3.60 -17.65 -6.03
CA LYS A 381 -4.30 -17.82 -4.75
C LYS A 381 -5.74 -17.28 -4.81
N MET A 382 -5.94 -16.12 -5.43
CA MET A 382 -7.27 -15.57 -5.70
C MET A 382 -8.13 -16.51 -6.54
N GLY A 383 -7.57 -17.11 -7.60
CA GLY A 383 -8.29 -18.04 -8.47
C GLY A 383 -8.76 -19.29 -7.71
N VAL A 384 -7.88 -19.85 -6.87
CA VAL A 384 -8.20 -20.98 -5.99
C VAL A 384 -9.33 -20.61 -5.02
N PHE A 385 -9.21 -19.47 -4.34
CA PHE A 385 -10.24 -19.00 -3.41
C PHE A 385 -11.59 -18.76 -4.08
N GLN A 386 -11.59 -18.14 -5.27
CA GLN A 386 -12.81 -17.86 -6.02
C GLN A 386 -13.56 -19.16 -6.38
N GLN A 387 -12.84 -20.21 -6.77
CA GLN A 387 -13.43 -21.52 -7.03
C GLN A 387 -13.98 -22.18 -5.77
N LYS A 388 -13.28 -22.05 -4.64
CA LYS A 388 -13.77 -22.53 -3.34
C LYS A 388 -15.13 -21.90 -3.00
N ILE A 389 -15.23 -20.57 -3.05
CA ILE A 389 -16.47 -19.86 -2.73
C ILE A 389 -17.60 -20.20 -3.71
N LEU A 390 -17.29 -20.34 -5.01
CA LEU A 390 -18.27 -20.76 -6.00
C LEU A 390 -18.85 -22.15 -5.70
N ASN A 391 -18.02 -23.08 -5.24
CA ASN A 391 -18.46 -24.43 -4.89
C ASN A 391 -19.31 -24.46 -3.61
N LEU A 392 -19.01 -23.63 -2.61
CA LEU A 392 -19.84 -23.49 -1.41
C LEU A 392 -21.25 -23.02 -1.76
N GLN A 393 -21.39 -22.00 -2.61
CA GLN A 393 -22.70 -21.49 -3.04
C GLN A 393 -23.55 -22.52 -3.81
N LYS A 394 -22.92 -23.45 -4.53
CA LYS A 394 -23.64 -24.53 -5.23
C LYS A 394 -24.20 -25.56 -4.25
N ASN A 395 -23.48 -25.83 -3.16
CA ASN A 395 -23.89 -26.78 -2.13
C ASN A 395 -24.96 -26.20 -1.20
N ASP A 396 -25.02 -24.88 -1.05
CA ASP A 396 -26.05 -24.18 -0.24
C ASP A 396 -27.40 -24.02 -0.96
N LYS A 397 -27.48 -24.31 -2.28
CA LYS A 397 -28.77 -24.35 -3.00
C LYS A 397 -29.48 -25.67 -2.67
N PRO A 398 -30.76 -25.64 -2.22
CA PRO A 398 -31.50 -26.88 -1.99
C PRO A 398 -31.61 -27.65 -3.32
N MET A 399 -31.28 -28.96 -3.29
CA MET A 399 -31.63 -29.88 -4.37
C MET A 399 -33.11 -29.69 -4.69
N GLU A 400 -33.44 -29.21 -5.88
CA GLU A 400 -34.82 -29.14 -6.35
C GLU A 400 -35.44 -30.54 -6.19
N ALA A 401 -36.48 -30.60 -5.36
CA ALA A 401 -37.25 -31.80 -5.11
C ALA A 401 -37.77 -32.33 -6.45
N ASN A 402 -37.23 -33.48 -6.87
CA ASN A 402 -37.68 -34.22 -8.04
C ASN A 402 -39.05 -34.86 -7.73
N ALA A 403 -40.09 -34.04 -7.64
CA ALA A 403 -41.47 -34.48 -7.51
C ALA A 403 -42.00 -34.92 -8.88
N LYS A 404 -41.49 -36.05 -9.40
CA LYS A 404 -42.23 -36.82 -10.39
C LYS A 404 -43.36 -37.53 -9.67
N ARG A 405 -44.53 -36.86 -9.65
CA ARG A 405 -45.82 -37.48 -9.35
C ARG A 405 -46.08 -38.58 -10.37
N THR A 406 -46.05 -39.83 -9.91
CA THR A 406 -46.82 -40.92 -10.48
C THR A 406 -48.31 -40.57 -10.39
N LYS A 407 -48.96 -40.49 -11.53
CA LYS A 407 -50.36 -40.87 -11.71
C LYS A 407 -50.48 -41.61 -13.02
#